data_AF-A0A6C8G7I5-F1
#
_entry.id   AF-A0A6C8G7I5-F1
#
_cell.length_a   1.000
_cell.length_b   1.000
_cell.length_c   1.000
_cell.angle_alpha   90.00
_cell.angle_beta   90.00
_cell.angle_gamma   90.00
#
_symmetry.space_group_name_H-M   'P 1'
#
loop_
_entity.id
_entity.type
_entity.pdbx_description
1 polymer ?
#
loop_
_entity_poly.entity_id
_entity_poly.type
_entity_poly.pdbx_seq_one_letter_code
_entity_poly.pdbx_strand_id
1 'polypeptide(L)'
;MKDADYLIKSWHPTCNAAAFRDDIIAGFANTRWLGLTIFEHTWSEAENTGYVSFIARFSEQGKTGAIIERSRFIKENGQWYYIDGTRPQLGRNDPCPCGSGKKFKKVLRPVMPDSIDTTNTLNRIFPAMQSLQRKVLRTICPDQKGLIARITNICYKHELNIVQNNEFVDHRTGRFFMRTELEGIFNDSTLLADLDSALPEGSVRELNPAGRRRVVILVTKEAHCLGDLLMKANYGGLDVEIAAVIGNHETLRSLVERFEIPFELVSHEGLTREEHDTKMADAIDAHQPDYVVLAKYMRVLTPGFVARFPNKIINIHHSFLPAFIGARPYHQAYERGVKIIGATAHYVNDNLDEGPIIMQDVIHVDHTYTAEDMMRAGRDVEKNVLSRALYQVLAQRVFVYGNRTIIL
;
A
#
# COMPACT_ATOMS: atom_id res chain seq x y z
N MET A 1 -14.71 -5.98 36.16
CA MET A 1 -14.56 -7.44 36.39
C MET A 1 -13.53 -7.93 35.40
N LYS A 2 -12.38 -8.43 35.87
CA LYS A 2 -11.29 -8.99 35.06
C LYS A 2 -11.25 -10.50 35.32
N ASP A 3 -12.28 -11.19 34.87
CA ASP A 3 -12.53 -12.59 35.20
C ASP A 3 -12.62 -13.39 33.90
N ALA A 4 -11.49 -13.99 33.51
CA ALA A 4 -11.40 -14.77 32.27
C ALA A 4 -12.24 -16.04 32.36
N ASP A 5 -12.32 -16.67 33.53
CA ASP A 5 -13.04 -17.93 33.71
C ASP A 5 -14.55 -17.69 33.61
N TYR A 6 -15.05 -16.57 34.12
CA TYR A 6 -16.43 -16.13 33.90
C TYR A 6 -16.72 -15.88 32.41
N LEU A 7 -15.84 -15.17 31.70
CA LEU A 7 -16.05 -14.88 30.27
C LEU A 7 -16.05 -16.16 29.43
N ILE A 8 -15.08 -17.06 29.65
CA ILE A 8 -15.01 -18.36 28.97
C ILE A 8 -16.27 -19.18 29.23
N LYS A 9 -16.75 -19.20 30.49
CA LYS A 9 -17.99 -19.93 30.86
C LYS A 9 -19.25 -19.33 30.23
N SER A 10 -19.23 -18.05 29.87
CA SER A 10 -20.35 -17.36 29.23
C SER A 10 -20.46 -17.61 27.72
N TRP A 11 -19.46 -18.25 27.11
CA TRP A 11 -19.48 -18.63 25.70
C TRP A 11 -19.93 -20.07 25.55
N HIS A 12 -20.57 -20.37 24.42
CA HIS A 12 -21.00 -21.72 24.14
C HIS A 12 -19.77 -22.64 23.95
N PRO A 13 -19.79 -23.90 24.41
CA PRO A 13 -18.65 -24.82 24.27
C PRO A 13 -18.14 -24.96 22.83
N THR A 14 -19.00 -24.85 21.83
CA THR A 14 -18.61 -24.92 20.40
C THR A 14 -17.71 -23.77 19.95
N CYS A 15 -17.71 -22.64 20.67
CA CYS A 15 -16.86 -21.49 20.35
C CYS A 15 -15.41 -21.70 20.83
N ASN A 16 -15.12 -22.78 21.58
CA ASN A 16 -13.81 -23.13 22.09
C ASN A 16 -13.09 -21.96 22.80
N ALA A 17 -13.83 -21.19 23.61
CA ALA A 17 -13.36 -19.96 24.25
C ALA A 17 -12.12 -20.17 25.13
N ALA A 18 -11.95 -21.36 25.69
CA ALA A 18 -10.81 -21.73 26.51
C ALA A 18 -9.46 -21.63 25.76
N ALA A 19 -9.45 -21.82 24.44
CA ALA A 19 -8.25 -21.68 23.62
C ALA A 19 -7.72 -20.23 23.57
N PHE A 20 -8.57 -19.24 23.90
CA PHE A 20 -8.23 -17.82 23.89
C PHE A 20 -7.98 -17.27 25.30
N ARG A 21 -7.80 -18.12 26.32
CA ARG A 21 -7.70 -17.69 27.72
C ARG A 21 -6.58 -16.67 27.95
N ASP A 22 -5.40 -16.92 27.41
CA ASP A 22 -4.25 -16.03 27.56
C ASP A 22 -4.48 -14.69 26.85
N ASP A 23 -5.13 -14.72 25.68
CA ASP A 23 -5.53 -13.52 24.95
C ASP A 23 -6.56 -12.69 25.75
N ILE A 24 -7.55 -13.34 26.36
CA ILE A 24 -8.57 -12.69 27.20
C ILE A 24 -7.91 -12.00 28.40
N ILE A 25 -6.97 -12.69 29.06
CA ILE A 25 -6.23 -12.15 30.21
C ILE A 25 -5.37 -10.96 29.79
N ALA A 26 -4.65 -11.07 28.67
CA ALA A 26 -3.84 -9.99 28.13
C ALA A 26 -4.69 -8.75 27.79
N GLY A 27 -5.88 -8.94 27.23
CA GLY A 27 -6.83 -7.85 26.94
C GLY A 27 -7.26 -7.06 28.18
N PHE A 28 -7.28 -7.68 29.37
CA PHE A 28 -7.62 -6.98 30.61
C PHE A 28 -6.55 -6.02 31.10
N ALA A 29 -5.28 -6.19 30.71
CA ALA A 29 -4.18 -5.41 31.24
C ALA A 29 -4.26 -3.94 30.80
N ASN A 30 -4.66 -3.71 29.54
CA ASN A 30 -4.55 -2.39 28.90
C ASN A 30 -5.90 -1.71 28.60
N THR A 31 -7.01 -2.43 28.75
CA THR A 31 -8.35 -1.91 28.46
C THR A 31 -9.11 -1.47 29.72
N ARG A 32 -9.60 -0.22 29.72
CA ARG A 32 -10.57 0.32 30.69
C ARG A 32 -11.94 0.48 30.04
N TRP A 33 -12.92 -0.31 30.44
CA TRP A 33 -14.30 -0.15 30.00
C TRP A 33 -14.92 1.14 30.57
N LEU A 34 -15.47 1.96 29.68
CA LEU A 34 -16.06 3.26 29.98
C LEU A 34 -17.59 3.20 30.10
N GLY A 35 -18.23 2.23 29.44
CA GLY A 35 -19.66 2.01 29.59
C GLY A 35 -20.25 1.11 28.51
N LEU A 36 -21.40 0.50 28.80
CA LEU A 36 -22.17 -0.34 27.89
C LEU A 36 -23.54 0.29 27.64
N THR A 37 -23.96 0.36 26.39
CA THR A 37 -25.29 0.81 26.00
C THR A 37 -25.95 -0.25 25.14
N ILE A 38 -26.94 -0.95 25.70
CA ILE A 38 -27.81 -1.86 24.93
C ILE A 38 -28.90 -1.00 24.31
N PHE A 39 -29.11 -1.15 23.00
CA PHE A 39 -30.10 -0.36 22.27
C PHE A 39 -31.15 -1.21 21.55
N GLU A 40 -30.92 -2.51 21.44
CA GLU A 40 -31.90 -3.46 20.93
C GLU A 40 -31.66 -4.81 21.62
N HIS A 41 -32.74 -5.52 21.93
CA HIS A 41 -32.66 -6.91 22.35
C HIS A 41 -33.92 -7.64 21.91
N THR A 42 -33.77 -8.89 21.49
CA THR A 42 -34.88 -9.78 21.14
C THR A 42 -34.59 -11.19 21.64
N TRP A 43 -35.64 -11.95 21.95
CA TRP A 43 -35.52 -13.35 22.38
C TRP A 43 -36.70 -14.16 21.85
N SER A 44 -36.41 -15.39 21.44
CA SER A 44 -37.38 -16.39 21.04
C SER A 44 -37.33 -17.58 22.00
N GLU A 45 -38.43 -17.80 22.74
CA GLU A 45 -38.57 -18.95 23.65
C GLU A 45 -38.68 -20.27 22.87
N ALA A 46 -39.23 -20.25 21.66
CA ALA A 46 -39.33 -21.43 20.80
C ALA A 46 -37.98 -21.87 20.23
N GLU A 47 -37.11 -20.90 19.89
CA GLU A 47 -35.80 -21.18 19.25
C GLU A 47 -34.66 -21.22 20.26
N ASN A 48 -34.94 -20.99 21.53
CA ASN A 48 -33.95 -20.77 22.57
C ASN A 48 -32.81 -19.82 22.14
N THR A 49 -33.12 -18.80 21.32
CA THR A 49 -32.13 -17.89 20.73
C THR A 49 -32.48 -16.44 21.01
N GLY A 50 -31.48 -15.67 21.44
CA GLY A 50 -31.60 -14.24 21.74
C GLY A 50 -30.56 -13.42 21.02
N TYR A 51 -30.88 -12.14 20.82
CA TYR A 51 -29.99 -11.17 20.20
C TYR A 51 -29.91 -9.93 21.07
N VAL A 52 -28.71 -9.37 21.20
CA VAL A 52 -28.48 -8.11 21.91
C VAL A 52 -27.61 -7.21 21.06
N SER A 53 -28.13 -6.04 20.69
CA SER A 53 -27.35 -5.00 20.00
C SER A 53 -26.88 -3.96 21.01
N PHE A 54 -25.57 -3.74 21.07
CA PHE A 54 -24.97 -2.83 22.06
C PHE A 54 -23.81 -1.99 21.52
N ILE A 55 -23.48 -0.95 22.28
CA ILE A 55 -22.27 -0.14 22.14
C ILE A 55 -21.47 -0.26 23.43
N ALA A 56 -20.30 -0.89 23.39
CA ALA A 56 -19.38 -0.99 24.53
C ALA A 56 -18.20 -0.04 24.32
N ARG A 57 -18.10 0.99 25.15
CA ARG A 57 -17.04 2.01 25.08
C ARG A 57 -15.88 1.61 25.97
N PHE A 58 -14.67 1.84 25.51
CA PHE A 58 -13.46 1.55 26.26
C PHE A 58 -12.39 2.61 26.02
N SER A 59 -11.37 2.61 26.87
CA SER A 59 -10.13 3.34 26.68
C SER A 59 -8.96 2.38 26.82
N GLU A 60 -8.01 2.48 25.91
CA GLU A 60 -6.79 1.69 25.92
C GLU A 60 -5.61 2.61 25.59
N GLN A 61 -4.57 2.59 26.43
CA GLN A 61 -3.39 3.45 26.30
C GLN A 61 -3.72 4.94 26.09
N GLY A 62 -4.76 5.44 26.77
CA GLY A 62 -5.20 6.85 26.68
C GLY A 62 -6.03 7.21 25.44
N LYS A 63 -6.21 6.29 24.49
CA LYS A 63 -7.15 6.44 23.36
C LYS A 63 -8.52 5.88 23.74
N THR A 64 -9.59 6.37 23.10
CA THR A 64 -10.95 5.88 23.33
C THR A 64 -11.49 5.17 22.10
N GLY A 65 -12.23 4.07 22.33
CA GLY A 65 -12.81 3.23 21.29
C GLY A 65 -14.22 2.78 21.66
N ALA A 66 -14.92 2.18 20.69
CA ALA A 66 -16.23 1.59 20.91
C ALA A 66 -16.42 0.32 20.07
N ILE A 67 -16.94 -0.73 20.69
CA ILE A 67 -17.45 -1.93 20.04
C ILE A 67 -18.93 -1.70 19.75
N ILE A 68 -19.38 -2.01 18.54
CA ILE A 68 -20.78 -1.93 18.13
C ILE A 68 -21.14 -3.28 17.52
N GLU A 69 -21.95 -4.05 18.22
CA GLU A 69 -22.20 -5.45 17.89
C GLU A 69 -23.67 -5.79 18.13
N ARG A 70 -24.21 -6.68 17.30
CA ARG A 70 -25.44 -7.45 17.51
C ARG A 70 -25.00 -8.89 17.78
N SER A 71 -24.92 -9.24 19.05
CA SER A 71 -24.50 -10.57 19.51
C SER A 71 -25.67 -11.53 19.54
N ARG A 72 -25.45 -12.76 19.13
CA ARG A 72 -26.39 -13.89 19.24
C ARG A 72 -26.03 -14.74 20.45
N PHE A 73 -27.05 -15.11 21.20
CA PHE A 73 -26.99 -15.98 22.36
C PHE A 73 -27.94 -17.15 22.18
N ILE A 74 -27.59 -18.31 22.73
CA ILE A 74 -28.49 -19.45 22.85
C ILE A 74 -28.68 -19.83 24.31
N LYS A 75 -29.84 -20.39 24.64
CA LYS A 75 -30.18 -20.84 25.99
C LYS A 75 -30.21 -22.36 26.05
N GLU A 76 -29.37 -22.93 26.89
CA GLU A 76 -29.32 -24.37 27.14
C GLU A 76 -29.37 -24.64 28.64
N ASN A 77 -30.21 -25.59 29.07
CA ASN A 77 -30.37 -25.96 30.48
C ASN A 77 -30.64 -24.76 31.42
N GLY A 78 -31.34 -23.75 30.92
CA GLY A 78 -31.66 -22.52 31.68
C GLY A 78 -30.55 -21.46 31.69
N GLN A 79 -29.38 -21.75 31.14
CA GLN A 79 -28.24 -20.83 31.05
C GLN A 79 -28.06 -20.28 29.64
N TRP A 80 -27.68 -19.01 29.55
CA TRP A 80 -27.40 -18.33 28.27
C TRP A 80 -25.93 -18.36 27.91
N TYR A 81 -25.65 -18.58 26.63
CA TYR A 81 -24.32 -18.67 26.06
C TYR A 81 -24.18 -17.76 24.84
N TYR A 82 -23.10 -16.99 24.79
CA TYR A 82 -22.70 -16.26 23.59
C TYR A 82 -22.24 -17.23 22.50
N ILE A 83 -22.65 -16.98 21.25
CA ILE A 83 -22.26 -17.77 20.07
C ILE A 83 -21.37 -16.94 19.14
N ASP A 84 -21.92 -15.87 18.58
CA ASP A 84 -21.26 -14.99 17.63
C ASP A 84 -21.86 -13.58 17.64
N GLY A 85 -21.26 -12.67 16.88
CA GLY A 85 -21.71 -11.29 16.77
C GLY A 85 -21.53 -10.75 15.37
N THR A 86 -22.47 -9.92 14.93
CA THR A 86 -22.40 -9.21 13.65
C THR A 86 -22.46 -7.71 13.88
N ARG A 87 -21.94 -6.90 12.95
CA ARG A 87 -22.13 -5.46 13.03
C ARG A 87 -23.57 -5.12 12.62
N PRO A 88 -24.34 -4.40 13.46
CA PRO A 88 -25.69 -3.99 13.09
C PRO A 88 -25.64 -3.04 11.90
N GLN A 89 -26.50 -3.25 10.91
CA GLN A 89 -26.61 -2.39 9.73
C GLN A 89 -27.31 -1.07 10.09
N LEU A 90 -26.54 -0.14 10.62
CA LEU A 90 -27.00 1.21 10.93
C LEU A 90 -26.68 2.15 9.77
N GLY A 91 -27.70 2.81 9.22
CA GLY A 91 -27.56 3.82 8.19
C GLY A 91 -26.77 5.03 8.68
N ARG A 92 -25.94 5.60 7.80
CA ARG A 92 -25.03 6.73 8.12
C ARG A 92 -25.74 7.96 8.73
N ASN A 93 -27.03 8.12 8.44
CA ASN A 93 -27.86 9.22 8.91
C ASN A 93 -28.86 8.82 10.01
N ASP A 94 -28.87 7.56 10.43
CA ASP A 94 -29.80 7.06 11.43
C ASP A 94 -29.52 7.73 12.79
N PRO A 95 -30.54 7.85 13.65
CA PRO A 95 -30.36 8.30 15.03
C PRO A 95 -29.31 7.42 15.73
N CYS A 96 -28.34 8.01 16.42
CA CYS A 96 -27.38 7.24 17.18
C CYS A 96 -28.11 6.48 18.30
N PRO A 97 -27.95 5.16 18.40
CA PRO A 97 -28.59 4.36 19.45
C PRO A 97 -28.09 4.67 20.87
N CYS A 98 -27.03 5.48 20.97
CA CYS A 98 -26.43 5.95 22.22
C CYS A 98 -27.29 6.94 23.02
N GLY A 99 -28.51 7.29 22.58
CA GLY A 99 -29.39 8.24 23.28
C GLY A 99 -28.96 9.71 23.20
N SER A 100 -27.90 10.02 22.44
CA SER A 100 -27.34 11.39 22.38
C SER A 100 -28.15 12.39 21.55
N GLY A 101 -29.22 11.96 20.87
CA GLY A 101 -29.98 12.77 19.91
C GLY A 101 -29.22 13.15 18.63
N LYS A 102 -27.98 12.68 18.45
CA LYS A 102 -27.14 12.96 17.27
C LYS A 102 -27.24 11.84 16.23
N LYS A 103 -26.99 12.16 14.95
CA LYS A 103 -26.84 11.15 13.88
C LYS A 103 -25.65 10.22 14.18
N PHE A 104 -25.75 8.95 13.80
CA PHE A 104 -24.73 7.91 14.04
C PHE A 104 -23.31 8.36 13.66
N LYS A 105 -23.14 9.00 12.49
CA LYS A 105 -21.86 9.57 12.02
C LYS A 105 -21.25 10.67 12.90
N LYS A 106 -22.05 11.41 13.67
CA LYS A 106 -21.57 12.52 14.51
C LYS A 106 -21.05 12.04 15.86
N VAL A 107 -21.48 10.86 16.31
CA VAL A 107 -21.03 10.26 17.58
C VAL A 107 -19.76 9.44 17.36
N LEU A 108 -19.62 8.85 16.17
CA LEU A 108 -18.43 8.10 15.76
C LEU A 108 -17.33 8.97 15.14
N ARG A 109 -17.20 10.25 15.49
CA ARG A 109 -15.96 10.98 15.16
C ARG A 109 -14.90 10.56 16.18
N PRO A 110 -13.90 9.73 15.83
CA PRO A 110 -12.74 9.59 16.68
C PRO A 110 -11.95 10.89 16.52
N VAL A 111 -11.39 11.40 17.61
CA VAL A 111 -10.13 12.13 17.53
C VAL A 111 -9.16 11.13 16.91
N MET A 112 -8.82 11.29 15.63
CA MET A 112 -7.81 10.48 14.95
C MET A 112 -6.44 11.07 15.29
N PRO A 113 -5.52 10.32 15.92
CA PRO A 113 -4.11 10.45 15.61
C PRO A 113 -3.75 9.35 14.61
N ASP A 114 -3.11 9.76 13.53
CA ASP A 114 -2.44 8.91 12.57
C ASP A 114 -1.47 7.96 13.26
N SER A 115 -1.37 6.74 12.73
CA SER A 115 -0.46 5.66 13.13
C SER A 115 -0.66 5.12 14.56
N ILE A 116 -0.93 3.81 14.64
CA ILE A 116 -0.31 2.86 15.57
C ILE A 116 -0.80 1.47 15.15
N ASP A 117 0.17 0.62 14.84
CA ASP A 117 0.04 -0.83 14.74
C ASP A 117 -0.21 -1.38 16.15
N THR A 118 -1.44 -1.83 16.42
CA THR A 118 -1.78 -2.62 17.60
C THR A 118 -2.44 -3.90 17.12
N THR A 119 -1.61 -4.91 16.94
CA THR A 119 -1.97 -6.24 16.47
C THR A 119 -2.45 -7.15 17.61
N ASN A 120 -3.44 -7.97 17.23
CA ASN A 120 -3.57 -9.41 17.49
C ASN A 120 -4.39 -10.00 18.64
N THR A 121 -4.62 -9.33 19.77
CA THR A 121 -5.26 -10.06 20.89
C THR A 121 -6.80 -9.99 20.88
N LEU A 122 -7.38 -8.79 20.75
CA LEU A 122 -8.84 -8.62 20.75
C LEU A 122 -9.50 -9.09 19.44
N ASN A 123 -8.78 -8.99 18.31
CA ASN A 123 -9.24 -9.46 17.00
C ASN A 123 -9.39 -10.98 16.91
N ARG A 124 -8.71 -11.74 17.77
CA ARG A 124 -8.85 -13.21 17.86
C ARG A 124 -10.06 -13.65 18.69
N ILE A 125 -10.48 -12.81 19.63
CA ILE A 125 -11.58 -13.10 20.57
C ILE A 125 -12.92 -12.67 19.97
N PHE A 126 -13.00 -11.55 19.26
CA PHE A 126 -14.24 -11.10 18.63
C PHE A 126 -14.11 -11.11 17.10
N PRO A 127 -14.79 -12.04 16.37
CA PRO A 127 -14.76 -12.09 14.90
C PRO A 127 -15.21 -10.79 14.21
N ALA A 128 -15.97 -9.94 14.92
CA ALA A 128 -16.44 -8.64 14.45
C ALA A 128 -15.36 -7.53 14.40
N MET A 129 -14.10 -7.84 14.74
CA MET A 129 -12.98 -6.88 14.68
C MET A 129 -12.09 -7.05 13.44
N GLN A 130 -12.62 -7.51 12.30
CA GLN A 130 -11.93 -7.24 11.04
C GLN A 130 -12.11 -5.76 10.69
N SER A 131 -11.01 -5.01 10.72
CA SER A 131 -11.01 -3.61 10.28
C SER A 131 -11.35 -3.56 8.79
N LEU A 132 -12.11 -2.54 8.39
CA LEU A 132 -12.32 -2.23 6.99
C LEU A 132 -10.95 -1.92 6.37
N GLN A 133 -10.54 -2.73 5.39
CA GLN A 133 -9.28 -2.58 4.68
C GLN A 133 -9.55 -2.12 3.25
N ARG A 134 -8.56 -1.46 2.66
CA ARG A 134 -8.50 -1.21 1.23
C ARG A 134 -7.29 -1.94 0.65
N LYS A 135 -7.52 -2.74 -0.39
CA LYS A 135 -6.48 -3.49 -1.10
C LYS A 135 -6.65 -3.31 -2.60
N VAL A 136 -5.55 -3.47 -3.33
CA VAL A 136 -5.54 -3.50 -4.78
C VAL A 136 -5.27 -4.94 -5.21
N LEU A 137 -6.23 -5.53 -5.91
CA LEU A 137 -6.08 -6.79 -6.60
C LEU A 137 -5.57 -6.51 -8.02
N ARG A 138 -4.43 -7.09 -8.36
CA ARG A 138 -3.83 -7.04 -9.68
C ARG A 138 -3.84 -8.44 -10.26
N THR A 139 -4.24 -8.58 -11.51
CA THR A 139 -4.31 -9.88 -12.20
C THR A 139 -3.74 -9.76 -13.60
N ILE A 140 -2.89 -10.72 -13.97
CA ILE A 140 -2.36 -10.93 -15.32
C ILE A 140 -2.64 -12.37 -15.71
N CYS A 141 -3.34 -12.62 -16.80
CA CYS A 141 -3.64 -13.98 -17.25
C CYS A 141 -3.80 -14.10 -18.77
N PRO A 142 -3.79 -15.32 -19.34
CA PRO A 142 -4.26 -15.52 -20.71
C PRO A 142 -5.71 -15.04 -20.86
N ASP A 143 -5.99 -14.30 -21.93
CA ASP A 143 -7.33 -13.75 -22.17
C ASP A 143 -8.35 -14.87 -22.45
N GLN A 144 -9.51 -14.78 -21.81
CA GLN A 144 -10.63 -15.73 -21.93
C GLN A 144 -11.97 -15.03 -21.69
N LYS A 145 -13.03 -15.60 -22.29
CA LYS A 145 -14.39 -15.10 -22.09
C LYS A 145 -14.80 -15.22 -20.62
N GLY A 146 -15.31 -14.12 -20.07
CA GLY A 146 -15.92 -14.07 -18.73
C GLY A 146 -14.96 -13.83 -17.56
N LEU A 147 -13.69 -13.50 -17.81
CA LEU A 147 -12.71 -13.22 -16.74
C LEU A 147 -13.19 -12.15 -15.74
N ILE A 148 -13.64 -10.99 -16.25
CA ILE A 148 -14.17 -9.91 -15.40
C ILE A 148 -15.33 -10.41 -14.53
N ALA A 149 -16.30 -11.12 -15.13
CA ALA A 149 -17.45 -11.64 -14.40
C ALA A 149 -17.04 -12.65 -13.32
N ARG A 150 -16.06 -13.53 -13.59
CA ARG A 150 -15.54 -14.49 -12.60
C ARG A 150 -14.87 -13.78 -11.43
N ILE A 151 -13.93 -12.87 -11.71
CA ILE A 151 -13.17 -12.14 -10.69
C ILE A 151 -14.12 -11.31 -9.81
N THR A 152 -14.98 -10.50 -10.44
CA THR A 152 -15.92 -9.64 -9.70
C THR A 152 -16.95 -10.43 -8.90
N ASN A 153 -17.42 -11.59 -9.40
CA ASN A 153 -18.30 -12.48 -8.66
C ASN A 153 -17.61 -13.11 -7.44
N ILE A 154 -16.32 -13.42 -7.53
CA ILE A 154 -15.54 -13.86 -6.37
C ILE A 154 -15.45 -12.72 -5.36
N CYS A 155 -15.06 -11.51 -5.77
CA CYS A 155 -15.04 -10.35 -4.86
C CYS A 155 -16.40 -10.14 -4.16
N TYR A 156 -17.50 -10.27 -4.90
CA TYR A 156 -18.86 -10.20 -4.37
C TYR A 156 -19.17 -11.31 -3.34
N LYS A 157 -18.78 -12.56 -3.59
CA LYS A 157 -18.94 -13.68 -2.64
C LYS A 157 -18.16 -13.49 -1.35
N HIS A 158 -17.04 -12.78 -1.41
CA HIS A 158 -16.24 -12.37 -0.24
C HIS A 158 -16.74 -11.06 0.39
N GLU A 159 -17.93 -10.58 0.00
CA GLU A 159 -18.55 -9.35 0.49
C GLU A 159 -17.68 -8.09 0.36
N LEU A 160 -16.81 -8.06 -0.67
CA LEU A 160 -15.92 -6.95 -0.95
C LEU A 160 -16.60 -5.95 -1.89
N ASN A 161 -16.51 -4.67 -1.55
CA ASN A 161 -16.93 -3.58 -2.41
C ASN A 161 -15.81 -3.26 -3.43
N ILE A 162 -16.16 -3.13 -4.70
CA ILE A 162 -15.24 -2.64 -5.73
C ILE A 162 -15.35 -1.12 -5.78
N VAL A 163 -14.28 -0.43 -5.40
CA VAL A 163 -14.19 1.04 -5.41
C VAL A 163 -13.85 1.55 -6.81
N GLN A 164 -12.91 0.89 -7.48
CA GLN A 164 -12.48 1.21 -8.83
C GLN A 164 -12.05 -0.07 -9.53
N ASN A 165 -12.33 -0.17 -10.83
CA ASN A 165 -11.87 -1.28 -11.65
C ASN A 165 -11.38 -0.77 -13.00
N ASN A 166 -10.24 -1.29 -13.45
CA ASN A 166 -9.66 -1.00 -14.75
C ASN A 166 -9.11 -2.29 -15.36
N GLU A 167 -9.31 -2.48 -16.65
CA GLU A 167 -8.82 -3.64 -17.38
C GLU A 167 -8.24 -3.26 -18.74
N PHE A 168 -7.41 -4.16 -19.28
CA PHE A 168 -6.87 -4.06 -20.62
C PHE A 168 -6.59 -5.46 -21.18
N VAL A 169 -6.90 -5.65 -22.46
CA VAL A 169 -6.53 -6.86 -23.21
C VAL A 169 -5.50 -6.48 -24.27
N ASP A 170 -4.31 -7.07 -24.19
CA ASP A 170 -3.35 -7.02 -25.27
C ASP A 170 -3.62 -8.16 -26.25
N HIS A 171 -4.38 -7.87 -27.32
CA HIS A 171 -4.72 -8.84 -28.35
C HIS A 171 -3.50 -9.43 -29.08
N ARG A 172 -2.35 -8.74 -29.09
CA ARG A 172 -1.14 -9.26 -29.74
C ARG A 172 -0.48 -10.35 -28.90
N THR A 173 -0.49 -10.21 -27.58
CA THR A 173 0.11 -11.19 -26.67
C THR A 173 -0.91 -12.17 -26.09
N GLY A 174 -2.20 -11.95 -26.33
CA GLY A 174 -3.30 -12.77 -25.79
C GLY A 174 -3.41 -12.67 -24.28
N ARG A 175 -3.03 -11.53 -23.69
CA ARG A 175 -3.01 -11.32 -22.24
C ARG A 175 -4.07 -10.33 -21.78
N PHE A 176 -4.69 -10.65 -20.65
CA PHE A 176 -5.61 -9.81 -19.91
C PHE A 176 -4.92 -9.26 -18.66
N PHE A 177 -5.14 -7.98 -18.39
CA PHE A 177 -4.65 -7.24 -17.23
C PHE A 177 -5.84 -6.61 -16.53
N MET A 178 -5.90 -6.72 -15.20
CA MET A 178 -6.96 -6.12 -14.41
C MET A 178 -6.42 -5.59 -13.09
N ARG A 179 -6.85 -4.38 -12.74
CA ARG A 179 -6.58 -3.72 -11.47
C ARG A 179 -7.91 -3.39 -10.81
N THR A 180 -8.14 -3.94 -9.64
CA THR A 180 -9.37 -3.75 -8.87
C THR A 180 -9.05 -3.22 -7.48
N GLU A 181 -9.52 -2.01 -7.17
CA GLU A 181 -9.48 -1.47 -5.83
C GLU A 181 -10.67 -2.01 -5.05
N LEU A 182 -10.37 -2.72 -3.97
CA LEU A 182 -11.33 -3.42 -3.13
C LEU A 182 -11.37 -2.78 -1.75
N GLU A 183 -12.56 -2.64 -1.19
CA GLU A 183 -12.80 -2.20 0.18
C GLU A 183 -13.69 -3.22 0.88
N GLY A 184 -13.28 -3.66 2.06
CA GLY A 184 -14.05 -4.67 2.78
C GLY A 184 -13.26 -5.31 3.90
N ILE A 185 -13.82 -6.40 4.39
CA ILE A 185 -13.22 -7.27 5.39
C ILE A 185 -12.62 -8.46 4.63
N PHE A 186 -11.30 -8.62 4.71
CA PHE A 186 -10.61 -9.62 3.89
C PHE A 186 -10.29 -10.89 4.67
N ASN A 187 -10.58 -12.01 4.04
CA ASN A 187 -9.87 -13.27 4.28
C ASN A 187 -8.99 -13.55 3.04
N ASP A 188 -7.74 -13.07 3.10
CA ASP A 188 -6.82 -13.12 1.95
C ASP A 188 -6.63 -14.55 1.46
N SER A 189 -6.41 -15.52 2.35
CA SER A 189 -6.11 -16.90 1.95
C SER A 189 -7.26 -17.52 1.14
N THR A 190 -8.51 -17.33 1.57
CA THR A 190 -9.68 -17.87 0.87
C THR A 190 -9.98 -17.14 -0.43
N LEU A 191 -9.89 -15.81 -0.44
CA LEU A 191 -10.09 -15.00 -1.64
C LEU A 191 -9.08 -15.40 -2.73
N LEU A 192 -7.84 -15.55 -2.31
CA LEU A 192 -6.73 -15.92 -3.18
C LEU A 192 -6.89 -17.35 -3.73
N ALA A 193 -7.27 -18.32 -2.90
CA ALA A 193 -7.52 -19.69 -3.35
C ALA A 193 -8.69 -19.79 -4.36
N ASP A 194 -9.76 -19.04 -4.15
CA ASP A 194 -10.91 -18.99 -5.06
C ASP A 194 -10.53 -18.37 -6.41
N LEU A 195 -9.71 -17.31 -6.40
CA LEU A 195 -9.17 -16.71 -7.63
C LEU A 195 -8.28 -17.70 -8.39
N ASP A 196 -7.38 -18.39 -7.69
CA ASP A 196 -6.46 -19.37 -8.31
C ASP A 196 -7.24 -20.54 -8.95
N SER A 197 -8.40 -20.89 -8.37
CA SER A 197 -9.29 -21.94 -8.91
C SER A 197 -10.11 -21.49 -10.13
N ALA A 198 -10.41 -20.20 -10.26
CA ALA A 198 -11.28 -19.66 -11.32
C ALA A 198 -10.52 -19.06 -12.50
N LEU A 199 -9.27 -18.64 -12.28
CA LEU A 199 -8.39 -18.07 -13.28
C LEU A 199 -7.73 -19.17 -14.12
N PRO A 200 -7.43 -18.90 -15.41
CA PRO A 200 -6.79 -19.88 -16.28
C PRO A 200 -5.35 -20.19 -15.85
N GLU A 201 -4.81 -21.31 -16.33
CA GLU A 201 -3.41 -21.67 -16.09
C GLU A 201 -2.44 -20.56 -16.59
N GLY A 202 -1.34 -20.34 -15.85
CA GLY A 202 -0.39 -19.27 -16.16
C GLY A 202 -0.87 -17.86 -15.77
N SER A 203 -1.87 -17.78 -14.89
CA SER A 203 -2.30 -16.54 -14.24
C SER A 203 -1.35 -16.16 -13.10
N VAL A 204 -1.13 -14.87 -12.95
CA VAL A 204 -0.43 -14.26 -11.82
C VAL A 204 -1.38 -13.24 -11.20
N ARG A 205 -1.46 -13.27 -9.88
CA ARG A 205 -2.25 -12.31 -9.11
C ARG A 205 -1.45 -11.78 -7.94
N GLU A 206 -1.75 -10.54 -7.57
CA GLU A 206 -1.21 -9.90 -6.37
C GLU A 206 -2.36 -9.18 -5.65
N LEU A 207 -2.44 -9.33 -4.34
CA LEU A 207 -3.37 -8.58 -3.51
C LEU A 207 -2.55 -7.84 -2.46
N ASN A 208 -2.42 -6.53 -2.64
CA ASN A 208 -1.61 -5.72 -1.74
C ASN A 208 -2.43 -4.61 -1.09
N PRO A 209 -2.04 -4.14 0.11
CA PRO A 209 -2.66 -2.97 0.72
C PRO A 209 -2.68 -1.76 -0.24
N ALA A 210 -3.76 -0.98 -0.22
CA ALA A 210 -3.87 0.27 -0.98
C ALA A 210 -3.20 1.47 -0.27
N GLY A 211 -2.58 1.23 0.89
CA GLY A 211 -1.94 2.26 1.70
C GLY A 211 -0.63 2.80 1.12
N ARG A 212 -0.09 3.78 1.84
CA ARG A 212 1.17 4.47 1.54
C ARG A 212 2.31 3.47 1.38
N ARG A 213 3.11 3.65 0.32
CA ARG A 213 4.25 2.79 -0.02
C ARG A 213 5.54 3.35 0.53
N ARG A 214 6.41 2.44 0.98
CA ARG A 214 7.70 2.76 1.57
C ARG A 214 8.79 2.71 0.51
N VAL A 215 9.56 3.78 0.36
CA VAL A 215 10.62 3.88 -0.64
C VAL A 215 11.96 4.28 -0.03
N VAL A 216 13.04 3.80 -0.64
CA VAL A 216 14.39 4.33 -0.42
C VAL A 216 14.83 5.06 -1.68
N ILE A 217 15.38 6.27 -1.51
CA ILE A 217 15.84 7.10 -2.64
C ILE A 217 17.37 7.09 -2.69
N LEU A 218 17.94 6.73 -3.83
CA LEU A 218 19.38 6.78 -4.08
C LEU A 218 19.75 8.05 -4.83
N VAL A 219 20.82 8.72 -4.38
CA VAL A 219 21.24 10.02 -4.91
C VAL A 219 22.76 10.14 -5.04
N THR A 220 23.21 11.05 -5.92
CA THR A 220 24.63 11.39 -6.04
C THR A 220 24.88 12.83 -5.57
N LYS A 221 24.84 13.83 -6.46
CA LYS A 221 25.08 15.24 -6.11
C LYS A 221 23.98 16.18 -6.60
N GLU A 222 23.18 15.75 -7.56
CA GLU A 222 22.14 16.59 -8.16
C GLU A 222 20.85 16.56 -7.33
N ALA A 223 20.38 17.75 -6.95
CA ALA A 223 19.29 17.88 -5.97
C ALA A 223 17.89 17.94 -6.60
N HIS A 224 17.74 18.24 -7.88
CA HIS A 224 16.44 18.67 -8.45
C HIS A 224 15.36 17.58 -8.41
N CYS A 225 15.69 16.33 -8.77
CA CYS A 225 14.75 15.22 -8.66
C CYS A 225 14.43 14.89 -7.19
N LEU A 226 15.45 14.79 -6.34
CA LEU A 226 15.26 14.54 -4.90
C LEU A 226 14.39 15.62 -4.26
N GLY A 227 14.71 16.90 -4.49
CA GLY A 227 14.00 18.03 -3.90
C GLY A 227 12.52 18.09 -4.29
N ASP A 228 12.19 17.77 -5.54
CA ASP A 228 10.80 17.67 -5.99
C ASP A 228 10.04 16.55 -5.25
N LEU A 229 10.66 15.38 -5.09
CA LEU A 229 10.06 14.25 -4.35
C LEU A 229 9.87 14.56 -2.86
N LEU A 230 10.89 15.13 -2.20
CA LEU A 230 10.82 15.55 -0.79
C LEU A 230 9.70 16.55 -0.57
N MET A 231 9.62 17.58 -1.42
CA MET A 231 8.58 18.61 -1.32
C MET A 231 7.18 18.00 -1.50
N LYS A 232 6.98 17.18 -2.54
CA LYS A 232 5.70 16.53 -2.83
C LYS A 232 5.27 15.56 -1.74
N ALA A 233 6.20 14.79 -1.17
CA ALA A 233 5.90 13.93 -0.03
C ALA A 233 5.48 14.76 1.20
N ASN A 234 6.16 15.88 1.45
CA ASN A 234 5.91 16.73 2.62
C ASN A 234 4.55 17.45 2.58
N TYR A 235 4.14 18.00 1.43
CA TYR A 235 2.82 18.67 1.32
C TYR A 235 1.66 17.72 0.98
N GLY A 236 1.92 16.42 0.79
CA GLY A 236 0.91 15.42 0.43
C GLY A 236 0.55 15.36 -1.06
N GLY A 237 1.39 15.93 -1.93
CA GLY A 237 1.27 15.79 -3.39
C GLY A 237 1.71 14.42 -3.93
N LEU A 238 2.44 13.64 -3.13
CA LEU A 238 2.79 12.26 -3.42
C LEU A 238 2.60 11.42 -2.15
N ASP A 239 1.66 10.47 -2.18
CA ASP A 239 1.37 9.58 -1.05
C ASP A 239 2.43 8.48 -0.91
N VAL A 240 3.57 8.84 -0.34
CA VAL A 240 4.76 7.97 -0.23
C VAL A 240 5.48 8.15 1.09
N GLU A 241 5.87 7.07 1.73
CA GLU A 241 6.78 7.10 2.88
C GLU A 241 8.22 7.02 2.36
N ILE A 242 9.01 8.08 2.55
CA ILE A 242 10.44 8.06 2.24
C ILE A 242 11.17 7.54 3.47
N ALA A 243 11.55 6.27 3.46
CA ALA A 243 12.19 5.60 4.59
C ALA A 243 13.60 6.13 4.86
N ALA A 244 14.36 6.35 3.80
CA ALA A 244 15.70 6.89 3.84
C ALA A 244 16.12 7.44 2.48
N VAL A 245 17.10 8.34 2.50
CA VAL A 245 17.86 8.73 1.32
C VAL A 245 19.29 8.24 1.51
N ILE A 246 19.79 7.48 0.54
CA ILE A 246 21.13 6.90 0.59
C ILE A 246 21.97 7.54 -0.52
N GLY A 247 23.04 8.22 -0.14
CA GLY A 247 23.94 8.91 -1.07
C GLY A 247 25.32 8.29 -1.11
N ASN A 248 25.97 8.35 -2.28
CA ASN A 248 27.41 8.05 -2.38
C ASN A 248 28.32 9.27 -2.11
N HIS A 249 27.72 10.42 -1.76
CA HIS A 249 28.36 11.65 -1.32
C HIS A 249 27.52 12.36 -0.25
N GLU A 250 28.15 13.18 0.58
CA GLU A 250 27.50 13.95 1.65
C GLU A 250 26.70 15.18 1.18
N THR A 251 26.82 15.54 -0.10
CA THR A 251 26.35 16.82 -0.66
C THR A 251 24.89 17.12 -0.36
N LEU A 252 24.02 16.10 -0.33
CA LEU A 252 22.58 16.27 -0.18
C LEU A 252 22.06 16.01 1.24
N ARG A 253 22.91 15.62 2.21
CA ARG A 253 22.51 15.33 3.60
C ARG A 253 21.69 16.47 4.19
N SER A 254 22.25 17.69 4.15
CA SER A 254 21.61 18.86 4.75
C SER A 254 20.26 19.22 4.13
N LEU A 255 20.00 18.83 2.88
CA LEU A 255 18.68 18.99 2.25
C LEU A 255 17.70 17.98 2.82
N VAL A 256 18.11 16.71 2.94
CA VAL A 256 17.25 15.61 3.38
C VAL A 256 16.87 15.75 4.86
N GLU A 257 17.83 16.08 5.72
CA GLU A 257 17.61 16.20 7.16
C GLU A 257 16.64 17.35 7.51
N ARG A 258 16.50 18.37 6.66
CA ARG A 258 15.47 19.43 6.82
C ARG A 258 14.04 18.93 6.67
N PHE A 259 13.84 17.78 6.03
CA PHE A 259 12.55 17.09 5.92
C PHE A 259 12.42 15.97 6.94
N GLU A 260 13.32 15.89 7.94
CA GLU A 260 13.28 14.88 9.01
C GLU A 260 13.37 13.43 8.51
N ILE A 261 14.00 13.23 7.35
CA ILE A 261 14.22 11.91 6.74
C ILE A 261 15.66 11.45 7.03
N PRO A 262 15.89 10.16 7.35
CA PRO A 262 17.24 9.61 7.51
C PRO A 262 18.08 9.77 6.23
N PHE A 263 19.31 10.26 6.39
CA PHE A 263 20.32 10.24 5.32
C PHE A 263 21.50 9.33 5.68
N GLU A 264 21.79 8.39 4.80
CA GLU A 264 22.94 7.48 4.93
C GLU A 264 23.97 7.72 3.85
N LEU A 265 25.23 7.87 4.27
CA LEU A 265 26.36 7.90 3.36
C LEU A 265 26.90 6.48 3.20
N VAL A 266 26.87 5.99 1.96
CA VAL A 266 27.60 4.78 1.56
C VAL A 266 28.59 5.18 0.48
N SER A 267 29.77 5.60 0.91
CA SER A 267 30.84 6.02 0.00
C SER A 267 31.31 4.86 -0.87
N HIS A 268 31.65 5.19 -2.11
CA HIS A 268 32.24 4.27 -3.08
C HIS A 268 33.78 4.32 -3.09
N GLU A 269 34.38 5.25 -2.32
CA GLU A 269 35.82 5.44 -2.27
C GLU A 269 36.52 4.23 -1.65
N GLY A 270 37.56 3.73 -2.34
CA GLY A 270 38.32 2.56 -1.89
C GLY A 270 37.60 1.22 -1.99
N LEU A 271 36.43 1.18 -2.64
CA LEU A 271 35.65 -0.05 -2.86
C LEU A 271 35.59 -0.41 -4.34
N THR A 272 35.60 -1.71 -4.64
CA THR A 272 35.15 -2.21 -5.93
C THR A 272 33.66 -1.90 -6.12
N ARG A 273 33.16 -2.01 -7.35
CA ARG A 273 31.75 -1.76 -7.64
C ARG A 273 30.86 -2.78 -6.92
N GLU A 274 31.27 -4.04 -6.92
CA GLU A 274 30.54 -5.15 -6.32
C GLU A 274 30.48 -5.03 -4.78
N GLU A 275 31.57 -4.61 -4.13
CA GLU A 275 31.58 -4.31 -2.70
C GLU A 275 30.70 -3.11 -2.34
N HIS A 276 30.74 -2.05 -3.16
CA HIS A 276 29.91 -0.87 -2.97
C HIS A 276 28.43 -1.20 -3.11
N ASP A 277 28.05 -1.92 -4.17
CA ASP A 277 26.68 -2.35 -4.42
C ASP A 277 26.15 -3.27 -3.32
N THR A 278 26.98 -4.17 -2.78
CA THR A 278 26.61 -5.02 -1.63
C THR A 278 26.27 -4.17 -0.41
N LYS A 279 27.13 -3.20 -0.05
CA LYS A 279 26.87 -2.29 1.08
C LYS A 279 25.64 -1.42 0.85
N MET A 280 25.44 -0.92 -0.37
CA MET A 280 24.25 -0.17 -0.75
C MET A 280 22.99 -1.02 -0.56
N ALA A 281 23.00 -2.26 -1.04
CA ALA A 281 21.86 -3.15 -0.94
C ALA A 281 21.53 -3.52 0.52
N ASP A 282 22.54 -3.76 1.35
CA ASP A 282 22.36 -4.04 2.78
C ASP A 282 21.76 -2.83 3.52
N ALA A 283 22.21 -1.61 3.20
CA ALA A 283 21.64 -0.37 3.73
C ALA A 283 20.18 -0.18 3.28
N ILE A 284 19.86 -0.49 2.03
CA ILE A 284 18.48 -0.44 1.50
C ILE A 284 17.59 -1.46 2.24
N ASP A 285 18.03 -2.70 2.39
CA ASP A 285 17.24 -3.77 3.00
C ASP A 285 16.92 -3.51 4.47
N ALA A 286 17.79 -2.81 5.20
CA ALA A 286 17.53 -2.39 6.57
C ALA A 286 16.24 -1.54 6.71
N HIS A 287 15.83 -0.87 5.62
CA HIS A 287 14.60 -0.07 5.57
C HIS A 287 13.39 -0.80 5.03
N GLN A 288 13.52 -2.04 4.55
CA GLN A 288 12.43 -2.85 3.99
C GLN A 288 11.52 -2.11 2.98
N PRO A 289 12.07 -1.47 1.93
CA PRO A 289 11.25 -0.71 1.00
C PRO A 289 10.43 -1.58 0.05
N ASP A 290 9.27 -1.05 -0.37
CA ASP A 290 8.52 -1.54 -1.53
C ASP A 290 9.30 -1.27 -2.83
N TYR A 291 9.89 -0.07 -2.95
CA TYR A 291 10.61 0.40 -4.15
C TYR A 291 11.91 1.14 -3.83
N VAL A 292 12.86 1.05 -4.75
CA VAL A 292 14.11 1.82 -4.74
C VAL A 292 14.04 2.85 -5.88
N VAL A 293 14.27 4.12 -5.57
CA VAL A 293 14.17 5.21 -6.56
C VAL A 293 15.54 5.81 -6.82
N LEU A 294 16.03 5.73 -8.05
CA LEU A 294 17.27 6.37 -8.47
C LEU A 294 16.99 7.81 -8.88
N ALA A 295 17.06 8.74 -7.93
CA ALA A 295 16.87 10.16 -8.20
C ALA A 295 18.22 10.78 -8.63
N LYS A 296 18.58 10.57 -9.90
CA LYS A 296 19.87 11.00 -10.48
C LYS A 296 21.06 10.38 -9.75
N TYR A 297 20.95 9.08 -9.48
CA TYR A 297 22.07 8.26 -9.02
C TYR A 297 22.94 7.89 -10.23
N MET A 298 24.21 8.30 -10.21
CA MET A 298 25.08 8.30 -11.40
C MET A 298 26.01 7.09 -11.50
N ARG A 299 25.87 6.10 -10.61
CA ARG A 299 26.69 4.87 -10.67
C ARG A 299 25.91 3.77 -11.37
N VAL A 300 26.59 3.04 -12.25
CA VAL A 300 26.05 1.86 -12.91
C VAL A 300 25.89 0.74 -11.88
N LEU A 301 24.68 0.20 -11.78
CA LEU A 301 24.35 -0.90 -10.88
C LEU A 301 24.79 -2.23 -11.50
N THR A 302 25.32 -3.13 -10.67
CA THR A 302 25.67 -4.49 -11.08
C THR A 302 24.42 -5.36 -11.25
N PRO A 303 24.49 -6.42 -12.08
CA PRO A 303 23.40 -7.40 -12.17
C PRO A 303 23.04 -8.02 -10.80
N GLY A 304 24.04 -8.23 -9.94
CA GLY A 304 23.81 -8.73 -8.57
C GLY A 304 22.96 -7.79 -7.72
N PHE A 305 23.16 -6.47 -7.87
CA PHE A 305 22.31 -5.47 -7.22
C PHE A 305 20.89 -5.49 -7.76
N VAL A 306 20.73 -5.50 -9.09
CA VAL A 306 19.42 -5.50 -9.76
C VAL A 306 18.61 -6.74 -9.38
N ALA A 307 19.25 -7.91 -9.33
CA ALA A 307 18.63 -9.18 -8.94
C ALA A 307 18.09 -9.20 -7.50
N ARG A 308 18.61 -8.37 -6.59
CA ARG A 308 18.12 -8.24 -5.22
C ARG A 308 16.80 -7.47 -5.12
N PHE A 309 16.50 -6.63 -6.12
CA PHE A 309 15.31 -5.78 -6.17
C PHE A 309 14.54 -5.94 -7.50
N PRO A 310 14.09 -7.16 -7.84
CA PRO A 310 13.49 -7.44 -9.14
C PRO A 310 12.20 -6.62 -9.33
N ASN A 311 12.13 -5.83 -10.41
CA ASN A 311 11.00 -4.93 -10.72
C ASN A 311 10.68 -3.91 -9.61
N LYS A 312 11.65 -3.58 -8.76
CA LYS A 312 11.48 -2.61 -7.66
C LYS A 312 12.32 -1.33 -7.83
N ILE A 313 13.29 -1.33 -8.73
CA ILE A 313 14.17 -0.19 -8.96
C ILE A 313 13.60 0.69 -10.08
N ILE A 314 13.35 1.96 -9.79
CA ILE A 314 12.80 2.95 -10.72
C ILE A 314 13.87 4.02 -10.95
N ASN A 315 14.24 4.24 -12.21
CA ASN A 315 15.26 5.21 -12.59
C ASN A 315 14.68 6.37 -13.38
N ILE A 316 15.30 7.55 -13.26
CA ILE A 316 15.10 8.68 -14.18
C ILE A 316 16.31 8.83 -15.09
N HIS A 317 16.11 8.54 -16.36
CA HIS A 317 17.08 8.80 -17.41
C HIS A 317 16.79 10.17 -18.05
N HIS A 318 17.84 10.93 -18.36
CA HIS A 318 17.78 12.34 -18.74
C HIS A 318 17.76 12.57 -20.26
N SER A 319 17.29 11.55 -20.98
CA SER A 319 17.04 11.59 -22.40
C SER A 319 15.66 10.99 -22.70
N PHE A 320 15.14 11.32 -23.88
CA PHE A 320 13.98 10.64 -24.44
C PHE A 320 14.43 9.34 -25.09
N LEU A 321 14.50 8.26 -24.30
CA LEU A 321 14.95 6.95 -24.76
C LEU A 321 14.09 6.46 -25.95
N PRO A 322 14.71 5.79 -26.95
CA PRO A 322 16.09 5.30 -26.97
C PRO A 322 17.14 6.32 -27.49
N ALA A 323 16.79 7.60 -27.67
CA ALA A 323 17.73 8.59 -28.18
C ALA A 323 18.75 9.02 -27.10
N PHE A 324 20.00 9.29 -27.52
CA PHE A 324 21.07 9.84 -26.68
C PHE A 324 21.36 9.00 -25.42
N ILE A 325 21.66 7.72 -25.60
CA ILE A 325 22.12 6.83 -24.52
C ILE A 325 23.57 7.20 -24.14
N GLY A 326 23.93 6.93 -22.88
CA GLY A 326 25.31 7.10 -22.39
C GLY A 326 25.61 8.51 -21.87
N ALA A 327 26.88 8.90 -21.93
CA ALA A 327 27.37 10.11 -21.25
C ALA A 327 26.98 11.41 -21.97
N ARG A 328 26.69 12.46 -21.18
CA ARG A 328 26.46 13.85 -21.65
C ARG A 328 25.40 14.00 -22.76
N PRO A 329 24.18 13.46 -22.60
CA PRO A 329 23.16 13.49 -23.65
C PRO A 329 22.72 14.90 -24.04
N TYR A 330 22.76 15.89 -23.15
CA TYR A 330 22.48 17.29 -23.52
C TYR A 330 23.53 17.89 -24.47
N HIS A 331 24.79 17.48 -24.38
CA HIS A 331 25.81 17.88 -25.37
C HIS A 331 25.54 17.22 -26.72
N GLN A 332 25.21 15.92 -26.72
CA GLN A 332 24.86 15.20 -27.94
C GLN A 332 23.62 15.81 -28.61
N ALA A 333 22.60 16.19 -27.83
CA ALA A 333 21.39 16.85 -28.29
C ALA A 333 21.69 18.22 -28.93
N TYR A 334 22.54 19.02 -28.29
CA TYR A 334 22.99 20.32 -28.79
C TYR A 334 23.75 20.17 -30.12
N GLU A 335 24.76 19.29 -30.17
CA GLU A 335 25.55 19.03 -31.38
C GLU A 335 24.68 18.52 -32.54
N ARG A 336 23.66 17.71 -32.23
CA ARG A 336 22.72 17.18 -33.22
C ARG A 336 21.69 18.21 -33.71
N GLY A 337 21.52 19.32 -32.99
CA GLY A 337 20.60 20.41 -33.32
C GLY A 337 19.12 20.07 -33.11
N VAL A 338 18.79 19.22 -32.12
CA VAL A 338 17.41 18.78 -31.86
C VAL A 338 16.48 19.94 -31.54
N LYS A 339 15.17 19.72 -31.72
CA LYS A 339 14.10 20.68 -31.36
C LYS A 339 13.25 20.23 -30.18
N ILE A 340 13.56 19.05 -29.65
CA ILE A 340 12.98 18.51 -28.44
C ILE A 340 14.07 17.82 -27.63
N ILE A 341 13.99 17.95 -26.32
CA ILE A 341 14.71 17.11 -25.35
C ILE A 341 13.69 16.51 -24.40
N GLY A 342 14.04 15.44 -23.70
CA GLY A 342 13.10 14.77 -22.82
C GLY A 342 13.78 13.94 -21.73
N ALA A 343 12.95 13.31 -20.93
CA ALA A 343 13.38 12.39 -19.88
C ALA A 343 12.49 11.14 -19.89
N THR A 344 13.03 10.05 -19.36
CA THR A 344 12.38 8.73 -19.33
C THR A 344 12.49 8.13 -17.94
N ALA A 345 11.35 7.88 -17.30
CA ALA A 345 11.31 7.05 -16.10
C ALA A 345 11.02 5.59 -16.49
N HIS A 346 11.81 4.67 -15.99
CA HIS A 346 11.72 3.25 -16.34
C HIS A 346 12.11 2.36 -15.16
N TYR A 347 11.69 1.10 -15.20
CA TYR A 347 12.26 0.08 -14.31
C TYR A 347 13.68 -0.25 -14.73
N VAL A 348 14.57 -0.50 -13.77
CA VAL A 348 15.92 -1.01 -14.06
C VAL A 348 15.87 -2.52 -14.24
N ASN A 349 16.58 -3.02 -15.26
CA ASN A 349 16.87 -4.44 -15.47
C ASN A 349 18.38 -4.61 -15.75
N ASP A 350 18.80 -5.80 -16.14
CA ASP A 350 20.23 -6.10 -16.40
C ASP A 350 20.80 -5.35 -17.63
N ASN A 351 19.94 -4.80 -18.48
CA ASN A 351 20.33 -4.04 -19.66
C ASN A 351 20.29 -2.54 -19.34
N LEU A 352 21.46 -1.90 -19.39
CA LEU A 352 21.60 -0.48 -19.06
C LEU A 352 20.67 0.39 -19.94
N ASP A 353 19.83 1.21 -19.29
CA ASP A 353 18.89 2.13 -19.93
C ASP A 353 17.84 1.48 -20.88
N GLU A 354 17.59 0.17 -20.75
CA GLU A 354 16.66 -0.56 -21.65
C GLU A 354 15.44 -1.16 -20.95
N GLY A 355 15.29 -0.95 -19.65
CA GLY A 355 14.20 -1.54 -18.90
C GLY A 355 12.81 -0.95 -19.24
N PRO A 356 11.73 -1.61 -18.77
CA PRO A 356 10.36 -1.23 -19.10
C PRO A 356 10.05 0.24 -18.77
N ILE A 357 9.76 1.02 -19.81
CA ILE A 357 9.41 2.45 -19.69
C ILE A 357 8.09 2.62 -18.97
N ILE A 358 8.04 3.52 -17.98
CA ILE A 358 6.84 3.86 -17.20
C ILE A 358 6.24 5.19 -17.69
N MET A 359 7.09 6.19 -17.91
CA MET A 359 6.68 7.55 -18.29
C MET A 359 7.77 8.22 -19.11
N GLN A 360 7.37 9.00 -20.10
CA GLN A 360 8.25 9.90 -20.85
C GLN A 360 7.56 11.24 -21.01
N ASP A 361 8.37 12.29 -21.08
CA ASP A 361 7.89 13.62 -21.44
C ASP A 361 9.00 14.40 -22.14
N VAL A 362 8.61 15.46 -22.85
CA VAL A 362 9.50 16.29 -23.66
C VAL A 362 9.25 17.76 -23.44
N ILE A 363 10.27 18.56 -23.73
CA ILE A 363 10.14 20.01 -23.91
C ILE A 363 10.71 20.41 -25.25
N HIS A 364 10.17 21.48 -25.81
CA HIS A 364 10.72 22.09 -27.01
C HIS A 364 11.94 22.93 -26.66
N VAL A 365 12.94 22.87 -27.52
CA VAL A 365 14.13 23.72 -27.50
C VAL A 365 14.37 24.26 -28.90
N ASP A 366 15.07 25.38 -29.02
CA ASP A 366 15.42 25.94 -30.31
C ASP A 366 16.92 26.26 -30.40
N HIS A 367 17.33 26.93 -31.47
CA HIS A 367 18.72 27.25 -31.77
C HIS A 367 19.32 28.32 -30.84
N THR A 368 18.52 28.94 -29.97
CA THR A 368 19.00 29.92 -28.99
C THR A 368 19.52 29.25 -27.72
N TYR A 369 19.21 27.97 -27.50
CA TYR A 369 19.63 27.21 -26.34
C TYR A 369 21.07 26.71 -26.49
N THR A 370 21.92 27.02 -25.50
CA THR A 370 23.19 26.32 -25.34
C THR A 370 22.98 24.93 -24.73
N ALA A 371 24.02 24.08 -24.74
CA ALA A 371 23.97 22.79 -24.03
C ALA A 371 23.68 22.97 -22.52
N GLU A 372 24.14 24.06 -21.91
CA GLU A 372 23.85 24.37 -20.51
C GLU A 372 22.38 24.77 -20.31
N ASP A 373 21.80 25.56 -21.22
CA ASP A 373 20.39 25.92 -21.17
C ASP A 373 19.50 24.69 -21.36
N MET A 374 19.86 23.79 -22.27
CA MET A 374 19.19 22.50 -22.46
C MET A 374 19.25 21.66 -21.18
N MET A 375 20.40 21.61 -20.51
CA MET A 375 20.53 20.89 -19.24
C MET A 375 19.67 21.51 -18.13
N ARG A 376 19.64 22.85 -18.02
CA ARG A 376 18.79 23.55 -17.04
C ARG A 376 17.32 23.26 -17.28
N ALA A 377 16.85 23.36 -18.52
CA ALA A 377 15.47 23.06 -18.89
C ALA A 377 15.15 21.56 -18.73
N GLY A 378 16.11 20.69 -19.01
CA GLY A 378 16.01 19.25 -18.83
C GLY A 378 15.71 18.82 -17.40
N ARG A 379 16.26 19.50 -16.39
CA ARG A 379 15.98 19.23 -14.96
C ARG A 379 14.49 19.31 -14.62
N ASP A 380 13.75 20.22 -15.26
CA ASP A 380 12.31 20.35 -15.04
C ASP A 380 11.53 19.18 -15.63
N VAL A 381 11.96 18.65 -16.77
CA VAL A 381 11.36 17.45 -17.37
C VAL A 381 11.67 16.23 -16.54
N GLU A 382 12.93 16.06 -16.11
CA GLU A 382 13.37 14.94 -15.29
C GLU A 382 12.55 14.80 -14.00
N LYS A 383 12.43 15.88 -13.21
CA LYS A 383 11.70 15.84 -11.94
C LYS A 383 10.21 15.53 -12.15
N ASN A 384 9.58 16.12 -13.18
CA ASN A 384 8.18 15.90 -13.49
C ASN A 384 7.91 14.46 -13.96
N VAL A 385 8.74 13.93 -14.84
CA VAL A 385 8.64 12.55 -15.35
C VAL A 385 8.79 11.55 -14.21
N LEU A 386 9.81 11.72 -13.35
CA LEU A 386 10.03 10.82 -12.21
C LEU A 386 8.85 10.85 -11.23
N SER A 387 8.40 12.05 -10.84
CA SER A 387 7.28 12.19 -9.91
C SER A 387 5.98 11.60 -10.46
N ARG A 388 5.67 11.82 -11.74
CA ARG A 388 4.48 11.24 -12.39
C ARG A 388 4.57 9.72 -12.54
N ALA A 389 5.76 9.19 -12.82
CA ALA A 389 5.98 7.74 -12.85
C ALA A 389 5.74 7.13 -11.46
N LEU A 390 6.30 7.73 -10.40
CA LEU A 390 6.07 7.26 -9.03
C LEU A 390 4.60 7.32 -8.65
N TYR A 391 3.86 8.37 -9.03
CA TYR A 391 2.42 8.42 -8.78
C TYR A 391 1.69 7.18 -9.34
N GLN A 392 2.04 6.74 -10.56
CA GLN A 392 1.47 5.53 -11.16
C GLN A 392 1.91 4.26 -10.42
N VAL A 393 3.20 4.15 -10.10
CA VAL A 393 3.76 2.95 -9.46
C VAL A 393 3.22 2.77 -8.04
N LEU A 394 3.21 3.83 -7.23
CA LEU A 394 2.77 3.79 -5.83
C LEU A 394 1.26 3.53 -5.73
N ALA A 395 0.49 4.01 -6.71
CA ALA A 395 -0.92 3.67 -6.87
C ALA A 395 -1.14 2.24 -7.43
N GLN A 396 -0.08 1.46 -7.66
CA GLN A 396 -0.12 0.09 -8.17
C GLN A 396 -0.80 -0.02 -9.54
N ARG A 397 -0.62 0.99 -10.38
CA ARG A 397 -1.21 1.09 -11.73
C ARG A 397 -0.35 0.46 -12.82
N VAL A 398 0.92 0.20 -12.53
CA VAL A 398 1.92 -0.20 -13.52
C VAL A 398 2.13 -1.71 -13.52
N PHE A 399 1.70 -2.39 -14.57
CA PHE A 399 1.98 -3.80 -14.82
C PHE A 399 3.21 -3.94 -15.72
N VAL A 400 4.19 -4.73 -15.32
CA VAL A 400 5.35 -5.08 -16.16
C VAL A 400 5.04 -6.40 -16.88
N TYR A 401 5.11 -6.40 -18.20
CA TYR A 401 4.96 -7.62 -19.00
C TYR A 401 5.89 -7.61 -20.21
N GLY A 402 6.79 -8.60 -20.25
CA GLY A 402 7.95 -8.55 -21.15
C GLY A 402 8.80 -7.31 -20.85
N ASN A 403 9.25 -6.60 -21.88
CA ASN A 403 10.00 -5.35 -21.73
C ASN A 403 9.13 -4.08 -21.84
N ARG A 404 7.87 -4.15 -21.41
CA ARG A 404 6.90 -3.04 -21.51
C ARG A 404 6.06 -2.91 -20.25
N THR A 405 5.42 -1.76 -20.12
CA THR A 405 4.44 -1.50 -19.06
C THR A 405 3.04 -1.31 -19.62
N ILE A 406 2.04 -1.70 -18.83
CA ILE A 406 0.63 -1.37 -19.00
C ILE A 406 0.23 -0.52 -17.79
N ILE A 407 -0.40 0.63 -18.03
CA ILE A 407 -0.78 1.59 -16.98
C ILE A 407 -2.32 1.63 -16.88
N LEU A 408 -2.89 1.22 -15.74
CA LEU A 408 -4.34 1.11 -15.51
C LEU A 408 -4.93 2.11 -14.51
#